data_AF-A0A1X1X333-F1
#
_entry.id   AF-A0A1X1X333-F1
#
_cell.length_a   1.000
_cell.length_b   1.000
_cell.length_c   1.000
_cell.angle_alpha   90.00
_cell.angle_beta   90.00
_cell.angle_gamma   90.00
#
_symmetry.space_group_name_H-M   'P 1'
#
loop_
_entity.id
_entity.type
_entity.pdbx_description
1 polymer ?
#
loop_
_entity_poly.entity_id
_entity_poly.type
_entity_poly.pdbx_seq_one_letter_code
_entity_poly.pdbx_strand_id
1 'polypeptide(L)'
;MGLYALVAPGRLVGPFDVTLGSATARSEVRAVYGGFGIAIAAVLTLALAEPGLRAGIVATVAAALAGMAFGRLVSAADGRTRFYPNWFYFVVETVAAGALFAVA
;
A
#
# COMPACT_ATOMS: atom_id res chain seq x y z
N MET A 1 3.91 3.06 -7.07
CA MET A 1 4.52 1.81 -6.53
C MET A 1 4.38 0.62 -7.47
N GLY A 2 3.18 0.31 -8.00
CA GLY A 2 2.90 -0.89 -8.83
C GLY A 2 3.93 -1.20 -9.94
N LEU A 3 4.02 -0.35 -10.97
CA LEU A 3 4.96 -0.57 -12.08
C LEU A 3 6.43 -0.67 -11.61
N TYR A 4 6.82 0.13 -10.63
CA TYR A 4 8.19 0.11 -10.09
C TYR A 4 8.50 -1.21 -9.38
N ALA A 5 7.55 -1.77 -8.63
CA ALA A 5 7.67 -3.08 -7.99
C ALA A 5 7.79 -4.22 -9.01
N LEU A 6 7.13 -4.12 -10.17
CA LEU A 6 7.26 -5.09 -11.25
C LEU A 6 8.67 -5.11 -11.85
N VAL A 7 9.20 -3.92 -12.16
CA VAL A 7 10.48 -3.75 -12.85
C VAL A 7 11.67 -3.94 -11.89
N ALA A 8 11.62 -3.34 -10.71
CA ALA A 8 12.74 -3.27 -9.76
C ALA A 8 12.33 -3.62 -8.32
N PRO A 9 11.85 -4.87 -8.05
CA PRO A 9 11.30 -5.26 -6.76
C PRO A 9 12.28 -5.09 -5.58
N GLY A 10 13.57 -5.39 -5.79
CA GLY A 10 14.58 -5.25 -4.74
C GLY A 10 14.83 -3.80 -4.30
N ARG A 11 14.78 -2.85 -5.25
CA ARG A 11 14.95 -1.43 -4.93
C ARG A 11 13.73 -0.83 -4.24
N LEU A 12 12.55 -1.39 -4.48
CA LEU A 12 11.31 -0.97 -3.82
C LEU A 12 11.33 -1.30 -2.32
N VAL A 13 11.74 -2.51 -1.96
CA VAL A 13 11.70 -3.00 -0.57
C VAL A 13 12.98 -2.67 0.21
N GLY A 14 14.07 -2.32 -0.49
CA GLY A 14 15.35 -1.97 0.12
C GLY A 14 15.31 -0.93 1.24
N PRO A 15 14.50 0.15 1.15
CA PRO A 15 14.35 1.12 2.26
C PRO A 15 13.83 0.53 3.57
N PHE A 16 13.19 -0.64 3.53
CA PHE A 16 12.67 -1.37 4.70
C PHE A 16 13.65 -2.43 5.22
N ASP A 17 14.93 -2.34 4.84
CA ASP A 17 15.97 -3.31 5.19
C ASP A 17 15.65 -4.75 4.72
N VAL A 18 14.84 -4.90 3.67
CA VAL A 18 14.47 -6.19 3.08
C VAL A 18 15.38 -6.52 1.89
N THR A 19 16.06 -7.66 1.95
CA THR A 19 16.87 -8.20 0.85
C THR A 19 16.18 -9.37 0.15
N LEU A 20 16.07 -9.32 -1.19
CA LEU A 20 15.43 -10.39 -1.97
C LEU A 20 16.48 -11.38 -2.49
N GLY A 21 16.68 -12.48 -1.75
CA GLY A 21 17.70 -13.50 -2.06
C GLY A 21 17.29 -14.57 -3.08
N SER A 22 16.01 -14.65 -3.45
CA SER A 22 15.51 -15.74 -4.32
C SER A 22 14.55 -15.25 -5.41
N ALA A 23 14.33 -16.09 -6.43
CA ALA A 23 13.30 -15.85 -7.44
C ALA A 23 11.89 -15.83 -6.81
N THR A 24 11.63 -16.71 -5.85
CA THR A 24 10.37 -16.78 -5.09
C THR A 24 10.08 -15.46 -4.36
N ALA A 25 11.05 -14.92 -3.63
CA ALA A 25 10.89 -13.64 -2.92
C ALA A 25 10.62 -12.47 -3.88
N ARG A 26 11.28 -12.44 -5.05
CA ARG A 26 11.00 -11.44 -6.09
C ARG A 26 9.61 -11.61 -6.70
N SER A 27 9.14 -12.84 -6.87
CA SER A 27 7.79 -13.13 -7.37
C SER A 27 6.72 -12.60 -6.40
N GLU A 28 6.90 -12.85 -5.11
CA GLU A 28 6.00 -12.37 -4.06
C GLU A 28 5.89 -10.85 -4.06
N VAL A 29 7.04 -10.15 -4.08
CA VAL A 29 7.05 -8.69 -4.10
C VAL A 29 6.37 -8.12 -5.34
N ARG A 30 6.55 -8.76 -6.50
CA ARG A 30 5.88 -8.34 -7.74
C ARG A 30 4.38 -8.58 -7.70
N ALA A 31 3.91 -9.65 -7.07
CA ALA A 31 2.48 -9.92 -6.93
C ALA A 31 1.83 -8.89 -5.99
N VAL A 32 2.36 -8.72 -4.78
CA VAL A 32 1.75 -7.91 -3.72
C VAL A 32 1.99 -6.41 -3.89
N TYR A 33 3.21 -5.99 -4.21
CA TYR A 33 3.49 -4.55 -4.36
C TYR A 33 3.37 -4.06 -5.80
N GLY A 34 3.44 -4.97 -6.77
CA GLY A 34 3.29 -4.70 -8.19
C GLY A 34 1.87 -4.86 -8.69
N GLY A 35 1.46 -6.11 -8.90
CA GLY A 35 0.17 -6.49 -9.48
C GLY A 35 -1.01 -5.96 -8.68
N PHE A 36 -1.05 -6.20 -7.37
CA PHE A 36 -2.11 -5.66 -6.51
C PHE A 36 -2.14 -4.12 -6.52
N GLY A 37 -0.98 -3.46 -6.47
CA GLY A 37 -0.91 -2.00 -6.58
C GLY A 37 -1.48 -1.45 -7.90
N ILE A 38 -1.25 -2.15 -9.02
CA ILE A 38 -1.85 -1.80 -10.32
C ILE A 38 -3.36 -2.04 -10.31
N ALA A 39 -3.81 -3.16 -9.74
CA ALA A 39 -5.23 -3.47 -9.63
C ALA A 39 -5.99 -2.42 -8.80
N ILE A 40 -5.44 -1.99 -7.65
CA ILE A 40 -6.03 -0.92 -6.82
C ILE A 40 -6.15 0.38 -7.61
N ALA A 41 -5.12 0.75 -8.38
CA ALA A 41 -5.18 1.94 -9.23
C ALA A 41 -6.26 1.82 -10.32
N ALA A 42 -6.41 0.64 -10.92
CA ALA A 42 -7.43 0.38 -11.94
C ALA A 42 -8.86 0.47 -11.37
N VAL A 43 -9.14 -0.15 -10.22
CA VAL A 43 -10.48 -0.09 -9.61
C VAL A 43 -10.83 1.30 -9.10
N LEU A 44 -9.86 2.06 -8.56
CA LEU A 44 -10.08 3.47 -8.22
C LEU A 44 -10.38 4.33 -9.46
N THR A 45 -9.76 4.02 -10.60
CA THR A 45 -10.06 4.68 -11.87
C THR A 45 -11.47 4.30 -12.34
N LEU A 46 -11.87 3.03 -12.22
CA LEU A 46 -13.21 2.55 -12.53
C LEU A 46 -14.28 3.27 -11.69
N ALA A 47 -14.00 3.52 -10.41
CA ALA A 47 -14.90 4.25 -9.51
C ALA A 47 -15.20 5.69 -9.97
N LEU A 48 -14.39 6.27 -10.86
CA LEU A 48 -14.67 7.57 -11.47
C LEU A 48 -15.73 7.48 -12.58
N ALA A 49 -15.82 6.35 -13.26
CA ALA A 49 -16.74 6.11 -14.38
C ALA A 49 -18.04 5.43 -13.94
N GLU A 50 -18.02 4.69 -12.83
CA GLU A 50 -19.14 3.85 -12.35
C GLU A 50 -19.67 4.33 -10.98
N PRO A 51 -20.61 5.29 -10.93
CA PRO A 51 -21.13 5.83 -9.68
C PRO A 51 -21.74 4.78 -8.76
N GLY A 52 -22.36 3.73 -9.33
CA GLY A 52 -22.98 2.65 -8.55
C GLY A 52 -21.99 1.77 -7.78
N LEU A 53 -20.72 1.72 -8.20
CA LEU A 53 -19.67 0.95 -7.53
C LEU A 53 -18.74 1.82 -6.68
N ARG A 54 -18.75 3.14 -6.92
CA ARG A 54 -17.80 4.10 -6.36
C ARG A 54 -17.69 4.00 -4.84
N ALA A 55 -18.81 4.11 -4.12
CA ALA A 55 -18.81 4.13 -2.66
C ALA A 55 -18.15 2.85 -2.07
N GLY A 56 -18.53 1.68 -2.60
CA GLY A 56 -17.97 0.40 -2.16
C GLY A 56 -16.47 0.26 -2.44
N ILE A 57 -16.02 0.69 -3.63
CA ILE A 57 -14.59 0.68 -4.00
C ILE A 57 -13.81 1.63 -3.08
N VAL A 58 -14.24 2.88 -2.97
CA VAL A 58 -13.53 3.91 -2.20
C VAL A 58 -13.46 3.52 -0.72
N ALA A 59 -14.57 3.09 -0.12
CA ALA A 59 -14.60 2.65 1.28
C ALA A 59 -13.67 1.45 1.53
N THR A 60 -13.63 0.49 0.60
CA THR A 60 -12.77 -0.70 0.72
C THR A 60 -11.29 -0.33 0.65
N VAL A 61 -10.91 0.54 -0.30
CA VAL A 61 -9.51 1.00 -0.41
C VAL A 61 -9.12 1.86 0.79
N ALA A 62 -10.03 2.72 1.27
CA ALA A 62 -9.82 3.50 2.49
C ALA A 62 -9.56 2.59 3.70
N ALA A 63 -10.37 1.55 3.89
CA ALA A 63 -10.20 0.57 4.95
C ALA A 63 -8.87 -0.20 4.82
N ALA A 64 -8.47 -0.58 3.61
CA ALA A 64 -7.19 -1.24 3.37
C ALA A 64 -5.99 -0.35 3.76
N LEU A 65 -6.02 0.94 3.41
CA LEU A 65 -5.00 1.92 3.84
C LEU A 65 -4.98 2.09 5.36
N ALA A 66 -6.14 2.20 5.99
CA ALA A 66 -6.24 2.30 7.45
C ALA A 66 -5.69 1.05 8.15
N GLY A 67 -5.91 -0.15 7.58
CA GLY A 67 -5.35 -1.40 8.08
C GLY A 67 -3.82 -1.44 8.00
N MET A 68 -3.22 -0.92 6.93
CA MET A 68 -1.75 -0.79 6.84
C MET A 68 -1.20 0.18 7.88
N ALA A 69 -1.83 1.33 8.07
CA ALA A 69 -1.46 2.28 9.12
C ALA A 69 -1.56 1.65 10.51
N PHE A 70 -2.64 0.90 10.78
CA PHE A 70 -2.81 0.16 12.03
C PHE A 70 -1.70 -0.87 12.25
N GLY A 71 -1.31 -1.62 11.22
CA GLY A 71 -0.19 -2.57 11.31
C GLY A 71 1.11 -1.90 11.79
N ARG A 72 1.38 -0.67 11.36
CA ARG A 72 2.56 0.10 11.83
C ARG A 72 2.47 0.50 13.29
N LEU A 73 1.27 0.80 13.79
CA LEU A 73 1.05 1.07 15.22
C LEU A 73 1.31 -0.18 16.05
N VAL A 74 0.84 -1.34 15.59
CA VAL A 74 1.13 -2.62 16.25
C VAL A 74 2.63 -2.88 16.27
N SER A 75 3.33 -2.68 15.15
CA SER A 75 4.79 -2.84 15.09
C SER A 75 5.58 -1.84 15.95
N ALA A 76 4.96 -0.76 16.43
CA ALA A 76 5.62 0.14 17.38
C ALA A 76 5.86 -0.52 18.76
N ALA A 77 5.13 -1.59 19.08
CA ALA A 77 5.34 -2.39 20.29
C ALA A 77 6.63 -3.23 20.23
N ASP A 78 7.11 -3.58 19.03
CA ASP A 78 8.31 -4.42 18.85
C ASP A 78 9.61 -3.63 19.04
N GLY A 79 9.55 -2.29 18.93
CA GLY A 79 10.70 -1.42 19.14
C GLY A 79 10.64 -0.11 18.34
N ARG A 80 11.63 0.75 18.57
CA ARG A 80 11.73 2.05 17.88
C ARG A 80 12.21 1.86 16.44
N THR A 81 11.39 2.29 15.50
CA THR A 81 11.74 2.39 14.07
C THR A 81 12.09 3.84 13.70
N ARG A 82 12.91 4.01 12.65
CA ARG A 82 13.23 5.34 12.11
C ARG A 82 11.98 5.99 11.50
N PHE A 83 11.98 7.32 11.42
CA PHE A 83 10.87 8.05 10.80
C PHE A 83 10.64 7.62 9.34
N TYR A 84 11.68 7.61 8.52
CA TYR A 84 11.65 7.01 7.19
C TYR A 84 12.24 5.59 7.24
N PRO A 85 11.58 4.59 6.62
CA PRO A 85 10.33 4.69 5.87
C PRO A 85 9.05 4.60 6.74
N ASN A 86 9.13 4.06 7.97
CA ASN A 86 7.95 3.55 8.68
C ASN A 86 6.90 4.62 9.04
N TRP A 87 7.27 5.63 9.83
CA TRP A 87 6.32 6.67 10.25
C TRP A 87 5.91 7.61 9.12
N PHE A 88 6.78 7.81 8.13
CA PHE A 88 6.42 8.52 6.91
C PHE A 88 5.26 7.83 6.19
N TYR A 89 5.36 6.51 5.95
CA TYR A 89 4.28 5.76 5.31
C TYR A 89 3.04 5.65 6.20
N PHE A 90 3.18 5.57 7.52
CA PHE A 90 2.04 5.66 8.45
C PHE A 90 1.23 6.94 8.22
N VAL A 91 1.89 8.09 8.11
CA VAL A 91 1.22 9.36 7.84
C VAL A 91 0.56 9.36 6.46
N VAL A 92 1.26 8.90 5.42
CA VAL A 92 0.69 8.79 4.07
C VAL A 92 -0.55 7.89 4.04
N GLU A 93 -0.48 6.71 4.64
CA GLU A 93 -1.56 5.73 4.72
C GLU A 93 -2.76 6.31 5.48
N THR A 94 -2.52 6.95 6.62
CA THR A 94 -3.58 7.58 7.44
C THR A 94 -4.27 8.72 6.70
N VAL A 95 -3.49 9.64 6.09
CA VAL A 95 -4.04 10.79 5.37
C VAL A 95 -4.82 10.34 4.14
N ALA A 96 -4.28 9.39 3.37
CA ALA A 96 -4.96 8.88 2.19
C ALA A 96 -6.23 8.10 2.56
N ALA A 97 -6.21 7.29 3.63
CA ALA A 97 -7.41 6.62 4.15
C ALA A 97 -8.49 7.64 4.55
N GLY A 98 -8.12 8.66 5.33
CA GLY A 98 -9.05 9.70 5.74
C GLY A 98 -9.63 10.48 4.57
N ALA A 99 -8.81 10.82 3.58
CA ALA A 99 -9.25 11.50 2.36
C ALA A 99 -10.24 10.65 1.55
N LEU A 100 -10.01 9.34 1.44
CA LEU A 100 -10.94 8.44 0.74
C LEU A 100 -12.24 8.25 1.53
N PHE A 101 -12.19 8.06 2.85
CA PHE A 101 -13.40 7.98 3.69
C PHE A 101 -14.25 9.25 3.63
N ALA A 102 -13.63 10.42 3.47
CA ALA A 102 -14.37 11.68 3.34
C ALA A 102 -15.18 11.81 2.03
N VAL A 103 -14.89 10.97 1.03
CA VAL A 103 -15.53 11.01 -0.30
C VAL A 103 -16.18 9.69 -0.71
N ALA A 104 -16.18 8.70 0.18
CA ALA A 104 -16.84 7.41 0.02
C ALA A 104 -18.34 7.53 0.23
#